data_AF-A0A356VZK1-F1
#
_entry.id   AF-A0A356VZK1-F1
#
_cell.length_a   1.000
_cell.length_b   1.000
_cell.length_c   1.000
_cell.angle_alpha   90.00
_cell.angle_beta   90.00
_cell.angle_gamma   90.00
#
_symmetry.space_group_name_H-M   'P 1'
#
loop_
_entity.id
_entity.type
_entity.pdbx_description
1 polymer ?
#
loop_
_entity_poly.entity_id
_entity_poly.type
_entity_poly.pdbx_seq_one_letter_code
_entity_poly.pdbx_strand_id
1 'polypeptide(L)' 'MLPDGCSVVVGLSGGADSVALTHFLLRYSRAHGIRVTAAHVNHGLRGARADADERFVREFCAR' A
#
# COMPACT_ATOMS: atom_id res chain seq x y z
N MET A 1 18.91 -4.00 -2.73
CA MET A 1 17.88 -4.68 -1.92
C MET A 1 17.55 -3.80 -0.72
N LEU A 2 16.33 -3.90 -0.17
CA LEU A 2 15.94 -3.14 1.02
C LEU A 2 16.80 -3.56 2.22
N PRO A 3 17.41 -2.63 2.97
CA PRO A 3 18.15 -2.98 4.18
C PRO A 3 17.23 -3.58 5.25
N ASP A 4 17.75 -4.51 6.05
CA ASP A 4 17.03 -5.03 7.20
C ASP A 4 16.70 -3.89 8.19
N GLY A 5 15.52 -3.97 8.82
CA GLY A 5 15.08 -2.96 9.79
C GLY A 5 14.66 -1.60 9.19
N CYS A 6 14.71 -1.42 7.87
CA CYS A 6 14.38 -0.13 7.26
C CYS A 6 12.86 0.17 7.29
N SER A 7 12.51 1.43 6.99
CA SER A 7 11.12 1.84 6.78
C SER A 7 10.87 2.12 5.30
N VAL A 8 9.78 1.57 4.77
CA VAL A 8 9.39 1.67 3.37
C VAL A 8 8.03 2.32 3.27
N VAL A 9 7.93 3.33 2.40
CA VAL A 9 6.64 3.88 1.97
C VAL A 9 6.30 3.29 0.61
N VAL A 10 5.19 2.57 0.53
CA VAL A 10 4.69 1.98 -0.72
C VAL A 10 3.51 2.80 -1.25
N GLY A 11 3.57 3.18 -2.52
CA GLY A 11 2.43 3.77 -3.21
C GLY A 11 1.33 2.72 -3.44
N LEU A 12 0.16 2.91 -2.84
CA LEU A 12 -0.98 2.01 -2.94
C LEU A 12 -2.14 2.72 -3.65
N SER A 13 -2.30 2.44 -4.95
CA SER A 13 -3.35 3.07 -5.78
C SER A 13 -4.70 2.37 -5.69
N GLY A 14 -4.74 1.14 -5.17
CA GLY A 14 -5.92 0.26 -5.19
C GLY A 14 -5.95 -0.69 -6.40
N GLY A 15 -5.06 -0.47 -7.39
CA GLY A 15 -4.90 -1.39 -8.52
C GLY A 15 -4.17 -2.68 -8.13
N ALA A 16 -4.40 -3.74 -8.92
CA ALA A 16 -3.87 -5.09 -8.68
C ALA A 16 -2.35 -5.12 -8.42
N ASP A 17 -1.56 -4.39 -9.22
CA ASP A 17 -0.10 -4.36 -9.09
C ASP A 17 0.34 -3.77 -7.74
N SER A 18 -0.25 -2.65 -7.35
CA SER A 18 0.08 -1.97 -6.08
C SER A 18 -0.36 -2.79 -4.85
N VAL A 19 -1.49 -3.50 -4.97
CA VAL A 19 -1.98 -4.43 -3.95
C VAL A 19 -1.06 -5.63 -3.83
N ALA A 20 -0.65 -6.23 -4.96
CA ALA A 20 0.27 -7.36 -4.99
C ALA A 20 1.64 -6.99 -4.41
N LEU A 21 2.18 -5.83 -4.77
CA LEU A 21 3.43 -5.29 -4.22
C LEU A 21 3.32 -5.10 -2.71
N THR A 22 2.24 -4.48 -2.23
CA THR A 22 2.04 -4.25 -0.79
C THR A 22 1.92 -5.56 -0.03
N HIS A 23 1.16 -6.52 -0.57
CA HIS A 23 1.04 -7.85 0.03
C HIS A 23 2.38 -8.61 0.06
N PHE A 24 3.21 -8.49 -0.98
CA PHE A 24 4.57 -9.01 -0.98
C PHE A 24 5.44 -8.35 0.11
N LEU A 25 5.45 -7.01 0.18
CA LEU A 25 6.23 -6.27 1.16
C LEU A 25 5.83 -6.59 2.60
N LEU A 26 4.54 -6.84 2.87
CA LEU A 26 4.06 -7.28 4.19
C LEU A 26 4.54 -8.68 4.59
N ARG A 27 4.76 -9.57 3.62
CA ARG A 27 5.36 -10.89 3.90
C ARG A 27 6.86 -10.79 4.07
N TYR A 28 7.50 -10.02 3.19
CA TYR A 28 8.93 -9.75 3.22
C TYR A 28 9.35 -9.06 4.53
N SER A 29 8.52 -8.13 5.03
CA SER A 29 8.80 -7.38 6.25
C SER A 29 8.92 -8.26 7.50
N ARG A 30 8.16 -9.35 7.57
CA ARG A 30 8.21 -10.30 8.70
C ARG A 30 9.56 -10.98 8.83
N ALA A 31 10.22 -11.27 7.71
CA ALA A 31 11.52 -11.93 7.70
C ALA A 31 12.68 -10.93 7.90
N HIS A 32 12.50 -9.67 7.52
CA HIS A 32 13.57 -8.66 7.47
C HIS A 32 13.42 -7.51 8.49
N GLY A 33 12.41 -7.56 9.35
CA GLY A 33 12.16 -6.51 10.35
C GLY A 33 11.79 -5.15 9.76
N ILE A 34 11.32 -5.11 8.51
CA ILE A 34 11.01 -3.86 7.80
C ILE A 34 9.67 -3.30 8.29
N ARG A 35 9.54 -1.97 8.33
CA ARG A 35 8.25 -1.30 8.56
C ARG A 35 7.68 -0.83 7.23
N VAL A 36 6.44 -1.21 6.93
CA VAL A 36 5.76 -0.84 5.68
C VAL A 36 4.64 0.15 5.98
N THR A 37 4.65 1.28 5.30
CA THR A 37 3.59 2.29 5.34
C THR A 37 3.00 2.44 3.95
N ALA A 38 1.69 2.25 3.79
CA ALA A 38 1.00 2.50 2.54
C ALA A 38 0.65 3.99 2.39
N ALA A 39 0.87 4.54 1.20
CA ALA A 39 0.49 5.90 0.83
C ALA A 39 -0.43 5.88 -0.39
N HIS A 40 -1.63 6.43 -0.25
CA HIS A 40 -2.59 6.62 -1.33
C HIS A 40 -2.74 8.11 -1.63
N VAL A 41 -2.84 8.46 -2.91
CA VAL A 41 -3.12 9.84 -3.36
C VAL A 41 -4.43 9.82 -4.14
N ASN A 42 -5.48 10.36 -3.54
CA ASN A 42 -6.73 10.59 -4.24
C ASN A 42 -6.61 11.87 -5.08
N HIS A 43 -6.43 11.71 -6.39
CA HIS A 43 -6.27 12.84 -7.32
C HIS A 43 -7.58 13.59 -7.64
N GLY A 44 -8.74 13.08 -7.22
CA GLY A 44 -10.05 13.70 -7.47
C GLY A 44 -10.54 13.67 -8.93
N LEU A 45 -9.81 13.04 -9.85
CA LEU A 45 -10.09 13.09 -11.29
C LEU A 45 -11.33 12.27 -11.74
N ARG A 46 -11.81 11.33 -10.91
CA ARG A 46 -12.87 10.39 -11.27
C ARG A 46 -14.06 10.40 -10.29
N GLY A 47 -14.21 11.47 -9.51
CA GLY A 47 -15.28 11.64 -8.53
C GLY A 47 -15.49 10.40 -7.66
N ALA A 48 -16.71 9.86 -7.63
CA ALA A 48 -17.10 8.72 -6.81
C ALA A 48 -16.22 7.47 -6.96
N ARG A 49 -15.58 7.27 -8.12
CA ARG A 49 -14.65 6.16 -8.33
C ARG A 49 -13.33 6.38 -7.59
N ALA A 50 -12.83 7.61 -7.56
CA ALA A 50 -11.62 7.95 -6.81
C ALA A 50 -11.86 7.77 -5.30
N ASP A 51 -13.05 8.14 -4.80
CA ASP A 51 -13.43 7.91 -3.40
C ASP A 51 -13.60 6.41 -3.08
N ALA A 52 -14.07 5.62 -4.05
CA ALA A 52 -14.16 4.17 -3.91
C ALA A 52 -12.77 3.52 -3.82
N ASP A 53 -11.83 3.97 -4.65
CA ASP A 53 -10.43 3.52 -4.61
C ASP A 53 -9.80 3.88 -3.25
N GLU A 54 -10.03 5.09 -2.73
CA GLU A 54 -9.54 5.49 -1.41
C GLU A 54 -10.14 4.64 -0.28
N ARG A 55 -11.46 4.39 -0.29
CA ARG A 55 -12.11 3.51 0.70
C ARG A 55 -11.55 2.10 0.65
N PHE A 56 -11.41 1.53 -0.54
CA PHE A 56 -10.82 0.21 -0.72
C PHE A 56 -9.42 0.12 -0.13
N VAL A 57 -8.57 1.13 -0.38
CA VAL A 57 -7.20 1.16 0.17
C VAL A 57 -7.21 1.23 1.70
N ARG A 58 -8.08 2.06 2.29
CA ARG A 58 -8.23 2.14 3.76
C ARG A 58 -8.64 0.80 4.36
N GLU A 59 -9.63 0.14 3.77
CA GLU A 59 -10.09 -1.19 4.20
C GLU A 59 -9.02 -2.26 4.02
N PHE A 60 -8.27 -2.22 2.92
CA PHE A 60 -7.14 -3.13 2.68
C PHE A 60 -6.06 -2.99 3.77
N CYS A 61 -5.72 -1.77 4.16
CA CYS A 61 -4.70 -1.52 5.19
C CYS A 61 -5.16 -1.78 6.63
N ALA A 62 -6.46 -1.83 6.88
CA ALA A 62 -7.03 -2.12 8.21
C ALA A 62 -7.06 -3.63 8.53
N ARG A 63 -6.71 -4.49 7.56
CA ARG A 63 -6.71 -5.95 7.66
C ARG A 63 -5.31 -6.49 7.98
#